data_AF-A0A9Q5FSC8-F1
#
_entry.id   AF-A0A9Q5FSC8-F1
#
_cell.length_a   1.000
_cell.length_b   1.000
_cell.length_c   1.000
_cell.angle_alpha   90.00
_cell.angle_beta   90.00
_cell.angle_gamma   90.00
#
_symmetry.space_group_name_H-M   'P 1'
#
loop_
_entity.id
_entity.type
_entity.pdbx_description
1 polymer ?
#
loop_
_entity_poly.entity_id
_entity_poly.type
_entity_poly.pdbx_seq_one_letter_code
_entity_poly.pdbx_strand_id
1 'polypeptide(L)'
;MIVVVEGISAAGKTTWCNQAASASLLPESFPADRMSQPVQDEQVAAYWIRWNAKRWSDACAIEQLYAVAVCDTDPLKLHYSWCLWQVGQGTEAQWQLAWQAARRAVAAQQLGFADLYLVKAIDAATARQQMAGDPGRTRKNFELHLSLQAPLLDWYRAIEQVFPGRVLWHLPLDFKIPQTSANTRRYDLRAFDALLDALPRPAFDLAR
;
A
#
# COMPACT_ATOMS: atom_id res chain seq x y z
N MET A 1 -16.00 3.46 -6.62
CA MET A 1 -15.32 3.10 -5.38
C MET A 1 -13.92 2.53 -5.66
N ILE A 2 -12.87 3.00 -5.00
CA ILE A 2 -11.53 2.42 -5.05
C ILE A 2 -11.31 1.59 -3.79
N VAL A 3 -11.03 0.30 -3.94
CA VAL A 3 -10.76 -0.66 -2.87
C VAL A 3 -9.33 -1.13 -2.97
N VAL A 4 -8.59 -1.01 -1.87
CA VAL A 4 -7.20 -1.49 -1.77
C VAL A 4 -7.19 -2.83 -1.05
N VAL A 5 -6.45 -3.80 -1.59
CA VAL A 5 -6.17 -5.07 -0.93
C VAL A 5 -4.70 -5.12 -0.56
N GLU A 6 -4.40 -5.18 0.73
CA GLU A 6 -3.04 -5.14 1.26
C GLU A 6 -2.73 -6.26 2.25
N GLY A 7 -1.45 -6.50 2.46
CA GLY A 7 -0.88 -7.63 3.19
C GLY A 7 0.48 -8.01 2.58
N ILE A 8 1.30 -8.73 3.33
CA ILE A 8 2.63 -9.11 2.85
C ILE A 8 2.58 -10.10 1.66
N SER A 9 3.75 -10.38 1.09
CA SER A 9 3.88 -11.44 0.09
C SER A 9 3.36 -12.77 0.63
N ALA A 10 2.76 -13.58 -0.24
CA ALA A 10 2.06 -14.81 0.11
C ALA A 10 0.78 -14.66 0.95
N ALA A 11 0.31 -13.47 1.35
CA ALA A 11 -0.96 -13.35 2.08
C ALA A 11 -2.22 -13.77 1.28
N GLY A 12 -2.11 -14.07 -0.02
CA GLY A 12 -3.24 -14.49 -0.87
C GLY A 12 -4.03 -13.34 -1.50
N LYS A 13 -3.50 -12.11 -1.50
CA LYS A 13 -4.13 -10.91 -2.08
C LYS A 13 -4.49 -11.09 -3.54
N THR A 14 -3.50 -11.39 -4.38
CA THR A 14 -3.69 -11.58 -5.82
C THR A 14 -4.77 -12.60 -6.13
N THR A 15 -4.80 -13.73 -5.40
CA THR A 15 -5.84 -14.75 -5.56
C THR A 15 -7.22 -14.19 -5.25
N TRP A 16 -7.37 -13.49 -4.11
CA TRP A 16 -8.63 -12.87 -3.73
C TRP A 16 -9.07 -11.81 -4.75
N CYS A 17 -8.18 -10.92 -5.17
CA CYS A 17 -8.47 -9.87 -6.15
C CYS A 17 -8.97 -10.44 -7.49
N ASN A 18 -8.33 -11.51 -7.99
CA ASN A 18 -8.75 -12.16 -9.23
C ASN A 18 -10.14 -12.80 -9.11
N GLN A 19 -10.47 -13.39 -7.96
CA GLN A 19 -11.78 -14.00 -7.75
C GLN A 19 -12.87 -12.97 -7.53
N ALA A 20 -12.60 -11.91 -6.78
CA ALA A 20 -13.58 -10.89 -6.41
C ALA A 20 -13.87 -9.88 -7.51
N ALA A 21 -12.87 -9.58 -8.36
CA ALA A 21 -12.91 -8.37 -9.19
C ALA A 21 -12.12 -8.48 -10.50
N SER A 22 -12.02 -9.65 -11.13
CA SER A 22 -11.21 -9.84 -12.35
C SER A 22 -11.42 -8.77 -13.44
N ALA A 23 -12.67 -8.32 -13.65
CA ALA A 23 -13.00 -7.30 -14.64
C ALA A 23 -12.62 -5.86 -14.23
N SER A 24 -12.49 -5.58 -12.94
CA SER A 24 -12.21 -4.26 -12.36
C SER A 24 -10.93 -4.24 -11.51
N LEU A 25 -10.03 -5.19 -11.77
CA LEU A 25 -8.78 -5.37 -11.06
C LEU A 25 -7.69 -4.46 -11.66
N LEU A 26 -7.10 -3.63 -10.81
CA LEU A 26 -5.77 -3.04 -11.04
C LEU A 26 -4.72 -3.98 -10.42
N PRO A 27 -4.00 -4.77 -11.23
CA PRO A 27 -2.97 -5.66 -10.69
C PRO A 27 -1.80 -4.88 -10.08
N GLU A 28 -1.03 -5.54 -9.21
CA GLU A 28 0.26 -5.01 -8.79
C GLU A 28 1.18 -4.91 -10.01
N SER A 29 1.77 -3.73 -10.21
CA SER A 29 2.65 -3.47 -11.34
C SER A 29 3.79 -2.53 -10.91
N PHE A 30 4.87 -2.58 -11.68
CA PHE A 30 6.08 -1.81 -11.45
C PHE A 30 6.55 -1.19 -12.78
N PRO A 31 7.31 -0.09 -12.74
CA PRO A 31 7.93 0.42 -13.95
C PRO A 31 8.81 -0.65 -14.61
N ALA A 32 8.80 -0.70 -15.94
CA ALA A 32 9.62 -1.65 -16.69
C ALA A 32 11.13 -1.43 -16.46
N ASP A 33 11.52 -0.17 -16.22
CA ASP A 33 12.89 0.30 -16.01
C ASP A 33 13.31 0.33 -14.54
N ARG A 34 12.57 -0.31 -13.62
CA ARG A 34 12.86 -0.28 -12.17
C ARG A 34 14.26 -0.73 -11.78
N MET A 35 14.89 -1.57 -12.62
CA MET A 35 16.26 -2.06 -12.40
C MET A 35 17.32 -0.99 -12.69
N SER A 36 16.94 0.06 -13.42
CA SER A 36 17.73 1.24 -13.73
C SER A 36 17.14 2.50 -13.12
N GLN A 37 16.43 2.38 -11.98
CA GLN A 37 15.94 3.53 -11.24
C GLN A 37 17.09 4.48 -10.86
N PRO A 38 16.80 5.77 -10.59
CA PRO A 38 17.80 6.69 -10.07
C PRO A 38 18.46 6.18 -8.77
N VAL A 39 19.64 6.71 -8.46
CA VAL A 39 20.38 6.36 -7.23
C VAL A 39 20.39 7.48 -6.18
N GLN A 40 20.10 8.72 -6.58
CA GLN A 40 19.99 9.84 -5.65
C GLN A 40 18.61 9.81 -4.98
N ASP A 41 18.57 9.92 -3.65
CA ASP A 41 17.35 9.71 -2.85
C ASP A 41 16.17 10.60 -3.29
N GLU A 42 16.40 11.87 -3.61
CA GLU A 42 15.36 12.79 -4.11
C GLU A 42 14.76 12.31 -5.43
N GLN A 43 15.61 11.82 -6.33
CA GLN A 43 15.21 11.30 -7.64
C GLN A 43 14.49 9.95 -7.50
N VAL A 44 14.92 9.11 -6.55
CA VAL A 44 14.25 7.85 -6.18
C VAL A 44 12.84 8.13 -5.67
N ALA A 45 12.69 9.07 -4.74
CA ALA A 45 11.39 9.48 -4.21
C ALA A 45 10.47 9.98 -5.34
N ALA A 46 10.95 10.89 -6.19
CA ALA A 46 10.17 11.40 -7.32
C ALA A 46 9.80 10.29 -8.32
N TYR A 47 10.71 9.36 -8.59
CA TYR A 47 10.49 8.22 -9.48
C TYR A 47 9.34 7.33 -9.00
N TRP A 48 9.38 6.90 -7.75
CA TRP A 48 8.34 6.03 -7.20
C TRP A 48 7.00 6.75 -7.04
N ILE A 49 6.99 8.03 -6.64
CA ILE A 49 5.74 8.80 -6.54
C ILE A 49 5.09 9.00 -7.90
N ARG A 50 5.85 9.21 -8.99
CA ARG A 50 5.28 9.24 -10.35
C ARG A 50 4.60 7.93 -10.72
N TRP A 51 5.21 6.79 -10.39
CA TRP A 51 4.60 5.49 -10.65
C TRP A 51 3.34 5.27 -9.83
N ASN A 52 3.37 5.62 -8.55
CA ASN A 52 2.22 5.56 -7.66
C ASN A 52 1.07 6.43 -8.19
N ALA A 53 1.35 7.66 -8.63
CA ALA A 53 0.38 8.56 -9.25
C ALA A 53 -0.23 7.97 -10.52
N LYS A 54 0.58 7.33 -11.37
CA LYS A 54 0.08 6.60 -12.53
C LYS A 54 -0.90 5.50 -12.12
N ARG A 55 -0.54 4.65 -11.15
CA ARG A 55 -1.44 3.58 -10.65
C ARG A 55 -2.73 4.15 -10.08
N TRP A 56 -2.68 5.27 -9.37
CA TRP A 56 -3.87 5.95 -8.86
C TRP A 56 -4.78 6.46 -10.00
N SER A 57 -4.20 7.07 -11.03
CA SER A 57 -4.95 7.46 -12.22
C SER A 57 -5.59 6.26 -12.93
N ASP A 58 -4.87 5.14 -13.06
CA ASP A 58 -5.41 3.90 -13.63
C ASP A 58 -6.59 3.37 -12.78
N ALA A 59 -6.48 3.41 -11.45
CA ALA A 59 -7.57 3.02 -10.54
C ALA A 59 -8.80 3.91 -10.71
N CYS A 60 -8.62 5.23 -10.87
CA CYS A 60 -9.72 6.15 -11.12
C CYS A 60 -10.41 5.86 -12.46
N ALA A 61 -9.65 5.53 -13.52
CA ALA A 61 -10.21 5.18 -14.82
C ALA A 61 -11.02 3.86 -14.76
N ILE A 62 -10.52 2.86 -14.05
CA ILE A 62 -11.23 1.60 -13.81
C ILE A 62 -12.52 1.86 -13.00
N GLU A 63 -12.43 2.69 -11.95
CA GLU A 63 -13.60 3.08 -11.14
C GLU A 63 -14.67 3.74 -12.00
N GLN A 64 -14.28 4.65 -12.90
CA GLN A 64 -15.23 5.32 -13.80
C GLN A 64 -15.93 4.33 -14.73
N LEU A 65 -15.21 3.31 -15.22
CA LEU A 65 -15.75 2.32 -16.16
C LEU A 65 -16.63 1.27 -15.49
N TYR A 66 -16.24 0.80 -14.29
CA TYR A 66 -16.86 -0.35 -13.62
C TYR A 66 -17.60 0.01 -12.31
N ALA A 67 -17.70 1.30 -11.97
CA ALA A 67 -18.13 1.83 -10.67
C ALA A 67 -17.27 1.41 -9.47
N VAL A 68 -16.38 0.43 -9.63
CA VAL A 68 -15.42 -0.04 -8.63
C VAL A 68 -14.08 -0.33 -9.27
N ALA A 69 -12.98 -0.04 -8.57
CA ALA A 69 -11.64 -0.51 -8.90
C ALA A 69 -11.06 -1.23 -7.69
N VAL A 70 -10.56 -2.45 -7.89
CA VAL A 70 -9.88 -3.23 -6.84
C VAL A 70 -8.39 -3.24 -7.13
N CYS A 71 -7.59 -2.69 -6.23
CA CYS A 71 -6.14 -2.59 -6.37
C CYS A 71 -5.46 -3.73 -5.60
N ASP A 72 -4.75 -4.63 -6.32
CA ASP A 72 -3.78 -5.53 -5.68
C ASP A 72 -2.55 -4.68 -5.32
N THR A 73 -2.41 -4.38 -4.02
CA THR A 73 -1.57 -3.34 -3.39
C THR A 73 -1.99 -1.89 -3.64
N ASP A 74 -1.87 -1.09 -2.58
CA ASP A 74 -2.21 0.34 -2.51
C ASP A 74 -1.47 1.15 -3.59
N PRO A 75 -2.17 1.94 -4.44
CA PRO A 75 -1.54 2.90 -5.32
C PRO A 75 -0.74 3.98 -4.58
N LEU A 76 -1.14 4.40 -3.37
CA LEU A 76 -0.37 5.35 -2.57
C LEU A 76 1.02 4.78 -2.23
N LYS A 77 1.07 3.48 -1.89
CA LYS A 77 2.24 2.63 -1.58
C LYS A 77 3.33 3.22 -0.68
N LEU A 78 3.04 4.34 -0.05
CA LEU A 78 3.99 5.12 0.74
C LEU A 78 4.43 4.34 2.00
N HIS A 79 3.54 3.47 2.49
CA HIS A 79 3.81 2.49 3.55
C HIS A 79 5.10 1.72 3.33
N TYR A 80 5.48 1.39 2.10
CA TYR A 80 6.67 0.56 1.84
C TYR A 80 7.95 1.25 2.32
N SER A 81 8.14 2.53 1.94
CA SER A 81 9.30 3.32 2.38
C SER A 81 9.32 3.55 3.89
N TRP A 82 8.15 3.79 4.50
CA TRP A 82 8.04 3.91 5.95
C TRP A 82 8.37 2.60 6.67
N CYS A 83 7.82 1.47 6.21
CA CYS A 83 8.09 0.15 6.78
C CYS A 83 9.58 -0.20 6.71
N LEU A 84 10.26 0.12 5.60
CA LEU A 84 11.70 -0.09 5.47
C LEU A 84 12.49 0.70 6.53
N TRP A 85 12.14 1.97 6.75
CA TRP A 85 12.72 2.75 7.84
C TRP A 85 12.43 2.10 9.20
N GLN A 86 11.19 1.67 9.47
CA GLN A 86 10.81 1.06 10.75
C GLN A 86 11.61 -0.21 11.10
N VAL A 87 12.10 -0.96 10.12
CA VAL A 87 12.90 -2.17 10.33
C VAL A 87 14.40 -1.96 10.10
N GLY A 88 14.86 -0.71 9.96
CA GLY A 88 16.28 -0.37 9.76
C GLY A 88 16.83 -0.73 8.38
N GLN A 89 15.97 -0.94 7.38
CA GLN A 89 16.32 -1.27 5.99
C GLN A 89 16.17 -0.07 5.05
N GLY A 90 15.81 1.10 5.59
CA GLY A 90 15.78 2.39 4.94
C GLY A 90 16.09 3.49 5.96
N THR A 91 16.26 4.73 5.50
CA THR A 91 16.57 5.86 6.38
C THR A 91 15.36 6.78 6.59
N GLU A 92 15.36 7.52 7.69
CA GLU A 92 14.36 8.57 7.91
C GLU A 92 14.39 9.62 6.80
N ALA A 93 15.59 9.98 6.31
CA ALA A 93 15.74 10.94 5.22
C ALA A 93 15.05 10.47 3.93
N GLN A 94 15.23 9.20 3.55
CA GLN A 94 14.55 8.61 2.40
C GLN A 94 13.03 8.61 2.56
N TRP A 95 12.56 8.25 3.77
CA TRP A 95 11.14 8.32 4.12
C TRP A 95 10.59 9.75 3.98
N GLN A 96 11.27 10.74 4.55
CA GLN A 96 10.85 12.15 4.51
C GLN A 96 10.79 12.68 3.06
N LEU A 97 11.76 12.31 2.20
CA LEU A 97 11.74 12.68 0.79
C LEU A 97 10.55 12.06 0.04
N ALA A 98 10.26 10.78 0.29
CA ALA A 98 9.09 10.10 -0.26
C ALA A 98 7.79 10.75 0.22
N TRP A 99 7.69 11.08 1.51
CA TRP A 99 6.55 11.79 2.09
C TRP A 99 6.32 13.14 1.45
N GLN A 100 7.36 13.98 1.34
CA GLN A 100 7.24 15.31 0.73
C GLN A 100 6.82 15.22 -0.74
N ALA A 101 7.35 14.26 -1.49
CA ALA A 101 6.95 14.02 -2.87
C ALA A 101 5.48 13.57 -2.96
N ALA A 102 5.05 12.64 -2.12
CA ALA A 102 3.65 12.18 -2.05
C ALA A 102 2.70 13.32 -1.66
N ARG A 103 3.08 14.14 -0.67
CA ARG A 103 2.28 15.30 -0.23
C ARG A 103 2.02 16.27 -1.38
N ARG A 104 3.02 16.55 -2.22
CA ARG A 104 2.85 17.37 -3.43
C ARG A 104 1.90 16.73 -4.43
N ALA A 105 1.99 15.41 -4.64
CA ALA A 105 1.09 14.69 -5.52
C ALA A 105 -0.36 14.67 -5.00
N VAL A 106 -0.58 14.56 -3.69
CA VAL A 106 -1.91 14.68 -3.07
C VAL A 106 -2.47 16.10 -3.23
N ALA A 107 -1.64 17.12 -3.02
CA ALA A 107 -2.03 18.51 -3.24
C ALA A 107 -2.48 18.76 -4.69
N ALA A 108 -1.81 18.10 -5.65
CA ALA A 108 -2.14 18.13 -7.07
C ALA A 108 -3.24 17.15 -7.48
N GLN A 109 -3.87 16.43 -6.53
CA GLN A 109 -4.89 15.40 -6.76
C GLN A 109 -4.44 14.24 -7.69
N GLN A 110 -3.14 14.00 -7.74
CA GLN A 110 -2.52 12.92 -8.53
C GLN A 110 -2.39 11.61 -7.73
N LEU A 111 -2.44 11.72 -6.40
CA LEU A 111 -2.48 10.61 -5.46
C LEU A 111 -3.54 10.87 -4.42
N GLY A 112 -4.17 9.82 -3.90
CA GLY A 112 -5.21 9.97 -2.89
C GLY A 112 -5.42 8.72 -2.03
N PHE A 113 -6.36 8.84 -1.11
CA PHE A 113 -6.83 7.77 -0.24
C PHE A 113 -7.94 6.97 -0.91
N ALA A 114 -7.92 5.65 -0.75
CA ALA A 114 -8.97 4.76 -1.21
C ALA A 114 -10.26 4.93 -0.40
N ASP A 115 -11.34 4.32 -0.87
CA ASP A 115 -12.62 4.30 -0.15
C ASP A 115 -12.67 3.17 0.90
N LEU A 116 -11.95 2.08 0.67
CA LEU A 116 -11.89 0.91 1.54
C LEU A 116 -10.51 0.24 1.45
N TYR A 117 -10.03 -0.25 2.58
CA TYR A 117 -8.80 -1.02 2.69
C TYR A 117 -9.12 -2.39 3.28
N LEU A 118 -8.81 -3.45 2.54
CA LEU A 118 -8.90 -4.84 2.99
C LEU A 118 -7.48 -5.31 3.32
N VAL A 119 -7.18 -5.45 4.61
CA VAL A 119 -5.83 -5.71 5.10
C VAL A 119 -5.77 -7.10 5.70
N LYS A 120 -4.90 -7.96 5.15
CA LYS A 120 -4.72 -9.33 5.62
C LYS A 120 -3.37 -9.52 6.28
N ALA A 121 -3.41 -9.84 7.57
CA ALA A 121 -2.28 -10.42 8.28
C ALA A 121 -2.20 -11.93 8.02
N ILE A 122 -1.00 -12.48 8.11
CA ILE A 122 -0.73 -13.91 8.02
C ILE A 122 0.37 -14.28 9.03
N ASP A 123 0.25 -15.42 9.69
CA ASP A 123 1.33 -15.87 10.57
C ASP A 123 2.56 -16.29 9.75
N ALA A 124 3.75 -16.12 10.33
CA ALA A 124 5.01 -16.34 9.64
C ALA A 124 5.21 -17.79 9.17
N ALA A 125 4.72 -18.77 9.93
CA ALA A 125 4.83 -20.18 9.57
C ALA A 125 3.98 -20.48 8.33
N THR A 126 2.72 -20.07 8.33
CA THR A 126 1.81 -20.21 7.19
C THR A 126 2.32 -19.44 5.98
N ALA A 127 2.85 -18.23 6.14
CA ALA A 127 3.41 -17.48 5.02
C ALA A 127 4.57 -18.22 4.34
N ARG A 128 5.47 -18.83 5.13
CA ARG A 128 6.57 -19.66 4.61
C ARG A 128 6.06 -20.94 3.93
N GLN A 129 5.05 -21.59 4.51
CA GLN A 129 4.41 -22.76 3.90
C GLN A 129 3.76 -22.41 2.55
N GLN A 130 3.01 -21.31 2.48
CA GLN A 130 2.38 -20.84 1.25
C GLN A 130 3.40 -20.42 0.19
N MET A 131 4.54 -19.85 0.58
CA MET A 131 5.66 -19.61 -0.34
C MET A 131 6.22 -20.93 -0.90
N ALA A 132 6.49 -21.91 -0.04
CA ALA A 132 7.06 -23.19 -0.44
C ALA A 132 6.13 -23.99 -1.36
N GLY A 133 4.81 -23.86 -1.18
CA GLY A 133 3.79 -24.48 -2.01
C GLY A 133 3.55 -23.82 -3.37
N ASP A 134 4.22 -22.71 -3.69
CA ASP A 134 4.09 -21.98 -4.96
C ASP A 134 5.45 -21.82 -5.65
N PRO A 135 6.02 -22.91 -6.22
CA PRO A 135 7.34 -22.90 -6.83
C PRO A 135 7.38 -22.10 -8.15
N GLY A 136 6.22 -21.81 -8.75
CA GLY A 136 6.12 -21.01 -9.98
C GLY A 136 6.39 -19.52 -9.77
N ARG A 137 6.44 -19.04 -8.52
CA ARG A 137 6.71 -17.64 -8.18
C ARG A 137 7.95 -17.50 -7.31
N THR A 138 9.02 -16.98 -7.88
CA THR A 138 10.23 -16.59 -7.12
C THR A 138 9.94 -15.35 -6.27
N ARG A 139 9.90 -15.51 -4.95
CA ARG A 139 9.73 -14.41 -3.99
C ARG A 139 11.10 -13.97 -3.47
N LYS A 140 11.79 -13.12 -4.22
CA LYS A 140 13.01 -12.47 -3.73
C LYS A 140 12.69 -11.65 -2.48
N ASN A 141 13.62 -11.57 -1.53
CA ASN A 141 13.48 -10.79 -0.30
C ASN A 141 12.27 -11.19 0.58
N PHE A 142 11.84 -12.46 0.55
CA PHE A 142 10.67 -12.91 1.33
C PHE A 142 10.80 -12.62 2.83
N GLU A 143 11.96 -12.90 3.43
CA GLU A 143 12.18 -12.64 4.87
C GLU A 143 12.14 -11.15 5.20
N LEU A 144 12.58 -10.28 4.29
CA LEU A 144 12.37 -8.84 4.42
C LEU A 144 10.88 -8.53 4.39
N HIS A 145 10.13 -8.99 3.38
CA HIS A 145 8.69 -8.75 3.32
C HIS A 145 7.93 -9.26 4.55
N LEU A 146 8.39 -10.36 5.14
CA LEU A 146 7.83 -10.90 6.37
C LEU A 146 8.09 -9.95 7.56
N SER A 147 9.29 -9.38 7.68
CA SER A 147 9.60 -8.40 8.73
C SER A 147 8.80 -7.09 8.58
N LEU A 148 8.39 -6.74 7.36
CA LEU A 148 7.55 -5.57 7.10
C LEU A 148 6.09 -5.73 7.56
N GLN A 149 5.62 -6.92 7.98
CA GLN A 149 4.20 -7.10 8.33
C GLN A 149 3.79 -6.24 9.53
N ALA A 150 4.58 -6.23 10.61
CA ALA A 150 4.23 -5.47 11.80
C ALA A 150 4.07 -3.97 11.51
N PRO A 151 5.05 -3.28 10.88
CA PRO A 151 4.85 -1.89 10.51
C PRO A 151 3.73 -1.74 9.46
N LEU A 152 3.57 -2.65 8.50
CA LEU A 152 2.44 -2.55 7.56
C LEU A 152 1.08 -2.49 8.28
N LEU A 153 0.90 -3.25 9.36
CA LEU A 153 -0.31 -3.17 10.18
C LEU A 153 -0.41 -1.84 10.94
N ASP A 154 0.71 -1.29 11.44
CA ASP A 154 0.73 0.06 12.04
C ASP A 154 0.33 1.16 11.07
N TRP A 155 0.79 1.07 9.81
CA TRP A 155 0.37 1.99 8.77
C TRP A 155 -1.14 2.01 8.58
N TYR A 156 -1.77 0.83 8.49
CA TYR A 156 -3.22 0.76 8.33
C TYR A 156 -3.99 1.06 9.61
N ARG A 157 -3.40 0.86 10.79
CA ARG A 157 -3.96 1.39 12.04
C ARG A 157 -4.01 2.92 12.01
N ALA A 158 -2.97 3.57 11.49
CA ALA A 158 -2.95 5.02 11.34
C ALA A 158 -3.98 5.49 10.29
N ILE A 159 -4.14 4.77 9.17
CA ILE A 159 -5.23 5.03 8.21
C ILE A 159 -6.61 4.91 8.86
N GLU A 160 -6.85 3.88 9.67
CA GLU A 160 -8.12 3.69 10.39
C GLU A 160 -8.39 4.80 11.42
N GLN A 161 -7.35 5.33 12.08
CA GLN A 161 -7.51 6.50 12.97
C GLN A 161 -7.92 7.75 12.20
N VAL A 162 -7.33 8.00 11.03
CA VAL A 162 -7.64 9.16 10.19
C VAL A 162 -8.99 8.99 9.49
N PHE A 163 -9.33 7.77 9.08
CA PHE A 163 -10.55 7.41 8.37
C PHE A 163 -11.29 6.23 9.04
N PRO A 164 -11.99 6.47 10.16
CA PRO A 164 -12.68 5.40 10.88
C PRO A 164 -13.67 4.63 10.02
N GLY A 165 -13.65 3.31 10.14
CA GLY A 165 -14.51 2.38 9.42
C GLY A 165 -14.10 2.10 7.98
N ARG A 166 -12.89 2.52 7.55
CA ARG A 166 -12.40 2.27 6.18
C ARG A 166 -11.39 1.14 6.10
N VAL A 167 -10.93 0.58 7.22
CA VAL A 167 -10.02 -0.57 7.24
C VAL A 167 -10.73 -1.82 7.76
N LEU A 168 -10.80 -2.85 6.92
CA LEU A 168 -11.24 -4.19 7.30
C LEU A 168 -10.02 -5.11 7.42
N TRP A 169 -9.84 -5.71 8.60
CA TRP A 169 -8.69 -6.53 8.95
C TRP A 169 -8.79 -7.99 8.49
N HIS A 170 -9.46 -8.21 7.35
CA HIS A 170 -9.59 -9.52 6.71
C HIS A 170 -10.01 -9.36 5.25
N LEU A 171 -9.87 -10.44 4.49
CA LEU A 171 -10.46 -10.56 3.16
C LEU A 171 -11.78 -11.34 3.27
N PRO A 172 -12.90 -10.85 2.73
CA PRO A 172 -14.18 -11.58 2.72
C PRO A 172 -14.05 -12.96 2.05
N LEU A 173 -14.55 -14.01 2.72
CA LEU A 173 -14.42 -15.39 2.23
C LEU A 173 -15.35 -15.73 1.07
N ASP A 174 -16.40 -14.93 0.85
CA ASP A 174 -17.34 -15.07 -0.26
C ASP A 174 -16.88 -14.33 -1.53
N PHE A 175 -15.67 -13.73 -1.49
CA PHE A 175 -15.08 -12.95 -2.57
C PHE A 175 -15.95 -11.78 -3.03
N LYS A 176 -16.83 -11.26 -2.16
CA LYS A 176 -17.61 -10.07 -2.46
C LYS A 176 -16.89 -8.82 -1.97
N ILE A 177 -16.95 -7.78 -2.79
CA ILE A 177 -16.45 -6.46 -2.42
C ILE A 177 -17.44 -5.85 -1.41
N PRO A 178 -17.00 -5.51 -0.19
CA PRO A 178 -17.88 -4.88 0.78
C PRO A 178 -18.38 -3.52 0.27
N GLN A 179 -19.65 -3.23 0.54
CA GLN A 179 -20.20 -1.90 0.26
C GLN A 179 -19.57 -0.88 1.21
N THR A 180 -19.14 0.25 0.68
CA THR A 180 -18.73 1.40 1.49
C THR A 180 -19.16 2.70 0.82
N SER A 181 -19.23 3.76 1.62
CA SER A 181 -19.44 5.11 1.10
C SER A 181 -18.18 5.63 0.42
N ALA A 182 -18.36 6.48 -0.60
CA ALA A 182 -17.24 7.19 -1.20
C ALA A 182 -16.49 8.00 -0.12
N ASN A 183 -15.16 8.01 -0.20
CA ASN A 183 -14.32 8.86 0.61
C ASN A 183 -14.40 10.29 0.06
N THR A 184 -15.03 11.21 0.78
CA THR A 184 -15.11 12.62 0.34
C THR A 184 -13.79 13.37 0.54
N ARG A 185 -12.81 12.75 1.21
CA ARG A 185 -11.52 13.31 1.57
C ARG A 185 -10.34 12.60 0.87
N ARG A 186 -10.57 12.04 -0.35
CA ARG A 186 -9.51 11.33 -1.11
C ARG A 186 -8.23 12.14 -1.27
N TYR A 187 -8.36 13.46 -1.44
CA TYR A 187 -7.26 14.38 -1.70
C TYR A 187 -7.04 15.38 -0.55
N ASP A 188 -7.56 15.10 0.63
CA ASP A 188 -7.50 16.00 1.77
C ASP A 188 -6.07 16.03 2.35
N LEU A 189 -5.39 17.18 2.18
CA LEU A 189 -4.05 17.39 2.72
C LEU A 189 -4.00 17.36 4.24
N ARG A 190 -5.07 17.78 4.94
CA ARG A 190 -5.11 17.70 6.41
C ARG A 190 -5.20 16.25 6.86
N ALA A 191 -5.97 15.42 6.15
CA ALA A 191 -6.00 13.98 6.41
C ALA A 191 -4.64 13.33 6.09
N PHE A 192 -3.95 13.79 5.05
CA PHE A 192 -2.60 13.34 4.73
C PHE A 192 -1.61 13.70 5.84
N ASP A 193 -1.59 14.95 6.30
CA ASP A 193 -0.70 15.37 7.38
C ASP A 193 -1.05 14.66 8.70
N ALA A 194 -2.34 14.45 9.00
CA ALA A 194 -2.79 13.69 10.17
C ALA A 194 -2.35 12.21 10.14
N LEU A 195 -2.19 11.61 8.95
CA LEU A 195 -1.62 10.27 8.84
C LEU A 195 -0.18 10.25 9.34
N LEU A 196 0.65 11.25 9.01
CA LEU A 196 2.02 11.33 9.52
C LEU A 196 2.05 11.39 11.04
N ASP A 197 1.19 12.22 11.62
CA ASP A 197 1.11 12.41 13.08
C ASP A 197 0.66 11.13 13.81
N ALA A 198 -0.13 10.29 13.16
CA ALA A 198 -0.61 9.02 13.70
C ALA A 198 0.40 7.86 13.57
N LEU A 199 1.47 8.01 12.78
CA LEU A 199 2.45 6.95 12.58
C LEU A 199 3.40 6.84 13.79
N PRO A 200 3.64 5.62 14.32
CA PRO A 200 4.59 5.43 15.40
C PRO A 200 6.03 5.73 14.96
N ARG A 201 6.84 6.20 15.90
CA ARG A 201 8.29 6.29 15.72
C ARG A 201 8.93 4.90 15.89
N PRO A 202 10.02 4.60 15.17
CA PRO A 202 10.66 3.30 15.31
C PRO A 202 11.29 3.15 16.69
N ALA A 203 11.24 1.93 17.23
CA ALA A 203 11.73 1.64 18.58
C ALA A 203 13.24 1.96 18.76
N PHE A 204 14.03 1.90 17.69
CA PHE A 204 15.46 2.21 17.73
C PHE A 204 15.77 3.72 17.83
N ASP A 205 14.83 4.60 17.47
CA ASP A 205 14.99 6.04 17.65
C ASP A 205 14.68 6.49 19.09
N LEU A 206 13.86 5.73 19.83
CA LEU A 206 13.53 6.01 21.23
C LEU A 206 14.68 5.68 22.20
N ALA A 207 15.73 5.02 21.72
CA ALA A 207 16.92 4.65 22.48
C ALA A 207 18.09 5.65 22.32
N ARG A 208 17.87 6.78 21.64
CA ARG A 208 18.82 7.89 21.47
C ARG A 208 18.33 9.14 22.20
#